data_AF-A0A962ARN3-F1
#
_entry.id   AF-A0A962ARN3-F1
#
_cell.length_a   1.000
_cell.length_b   1.000
_cell.length_c   1.000
_cell.angle_alpha   90.00
_cell.angle_beta   90.00
_cell.angle_gamma   90.00
#
_symmetry.space_group_name_H-M   'P 1'
#
loop_
_entity.id
_entity.type
_entity.pdbx_description
1 polymer ?
#
loop_
_entity_poly.entity_id
_entity_poly.type
_entity_poly.pdbx_seq_one_letter_code
_entity_poly.pdbx_strand_id
1 'polypeptide(L)'
;HIGILGLEKRGQESYQVTLGGEASDNLAIGELLGPGLSADEVADAIERIVAGYLAKRRPGETFIEAVRRLGVNAFKSAFLRGAQDAAA
;
A
#
# COMPACT_ATOMS: atom_id res chain seq x y z
N HIS A 1 0.07 8.46 3.63
CA HIS A 1 1.28 7.73 4.04
C HIS A 1 1.15 6.24 3.69
N ILE A 2 2.23 5.47 3.82
CA ILE A 2 2.23 4.01 3.69
C ILE A 2 2.47 3.44 5.10
N GLY A 3 1.54 2.62 5.59
CA GLY A 3 1.69 1.89 6.85
C GLY A 3 2.00 0.42 6.58
N ILE A 4 2.91 -0.16 7.36
CA ILE A 4 3.24 -1.59 7.33
C ILE A 4 3.03 -2.13 8.74
N LEU A 5 2.16 -3.13 8.86
CA LEU A 5 1.84 -3.80 10.12
C LEU A 5 2.29 -5.26 10.03
N GLY A 6 3.31 -5.62 10.81
CA GLY A 6 3.72 -7.01 11.00
C GLY A 6 2.75 -7.75 11.92
N LEU A 7 2.34 -8.95 11.51
CA LEU A 7 1.44 -9.83 12.23
C LEU A 7 2.06 -11.22 12.29
N GLU A 8 1.98 -11.88 13.43
CA GLU A 8 2.30 -13.29 13.56
C GLU A 8 1.00 -14.11 13.64
N LYS A 9 0.89 -15.15 12.83
CA LYS A 9 -0.22 -16.11 12.90
C LYS A 9 0.32 -17.52 12.85
N ARG A 10 0.16 -18.26 13.94
CA ARG A 10 0.56 -19.67 14.06
C ARG A 10 2.05 -19.88 13.75
N GLY A 11 2.91 -18.98 14.24
CA GLY A 11 4.36 -19.03 14.01
C GLY A 11 4.81 -18.61 12.62
N GLN A 12 3.93 -18.05 11.78
CA GLN A 12 4.28 -17.47 10.49
C GLN A 12 4.04 -15.96 10.48
N GLU A 13 5.03 -15.21 10.01
CA GLU A 13 4.96 -13.76 9.86
C GLU A 13 4.17 -13.39 8.60
N SER A 14 3.37 -12.34 8.70
CA SER A 14 2.62 -11.75 7.60
C SER A 14 2.55 -10.24 7.77
N TYR A 15 2.52 -9.49 6.67
CA TYR A 15 2.60 -8.04 6.69
C TYR A 15 1.41 -7.43 5.96
N GLN A 16 0.67 -6.58 6.67
CA GLN A 16 -0.42 -5.82 6.08
C GLN A 16 0.06 -4.44 5.67
N VAL A 17 -0.40 -3.99 4.49
CA VAL A 17 -0.08 -2.66 3.96
C VAL A 17 -1.34 -1.79 3.94
N THR A 18 -1.23 -0.59 4.50
CA THR A 18 -2.28 0.42 4.50
C THR A 18 -1.84 1.70 3.81
N LEU A 19 -2.78 2.41 3.16
CA LEU A 19 -2.53 3.71 2.55
C LEU A 19 -3.45 4.80 3.11
N GLY A 20 -2.96 6.03 3.08
CA GLY A 20 -3.79 7.21 3.34
C GLY A 20 -3.92 7.60 4.82
N GLY A 21 -3.34 6.82 5.73
CA GLY A 21 -3.29 7.18 7.15
C GLY A 21 -2.46 8.44 7.38
N GLU A 22 -2.90 9.30 8.29
CA GLU A 22 -2.21 10.54 8.69
C GLU A 22 -2.58 10.90 10.13
N ALA A 23 -1.59 11.31 10.94
CA ALA A 23 -1.75 11.64 12.36
C ALA A 23 -1.56 13.14 12.66
N SER A 24 -1.59 13.98 11.63
CA SER A 24 -1.54 15.44 11.74
C SER A 24 -2.96 16.01 11.99
N ASP A 25 -3.10 17.33 11.88
CA ASP A 25 -4.41 18.01 11.90
C ASP A 25 -5.39 17.48 10.83
N ASN A 26 -4.88 16.89 9.74
CA ASN A 26 -5.69 16.17 8.75
C ASN A 26 -5.77 14.68 9.08
N LEU A 27 -6.28 14.36 10.28
CA LEU A 27 -6.39 13.01 10.80
C LEU A 27 -7.15 12.09 9.83
N ALA A 28 -6.51 11.00 9.42
CA ALA A 28 -7.10 10.00 8.54
C ALA A 28 -6.70 8.60 8.96
N ILE A 29 -7.66 7.67 8.93
CA ILE A 29 -7.40 6.24 9.15
C ILE A 29 -6.89 5.66 7.83
N GLY A 30 -5.77 4.93 7.90
CA GLY A 30 -5.24 4.22 6.74
C GLY A 30 -6.15 3.07 6.33
N GLU A 31 -6.37 2.91 5.02
CA GLU A 31 -7.17 1.82 4.48
C GLU A 31 -6.29 0.64 4.05
N LEU A 32 -6.74 -0.58 4.33
CA LEU A 32 -6.05 -1.81 3.95
C LEU A 32 -6.10 -2.02 2.42
N LEU A 33 -4.95 -2.36 1.84
CA LEU A 33 -4.84 -2.63 0.40
C LEU A 33 -5.25 -4.04 -0.01
N GLY A 34 -5.13 -5.02 0.88
CA GLY A 34 -5.43 -6.41 0.57
C GLY A 34 -4.95 -7.39 1.65
N PRO A 35 -4.79 -8.68 1.31
CA PRO A 35 -4.32 -9.70 2.24
C PRO A 35 -2.88 -9.40 2.73
N GLY A 36 -2.50 -10.07 3.81
CA GLY A 36 -1.12 -10.00 4.31
C GLY A 36 -0.14 -10.64 3.32
N LEU A 37 1.04 -10.05 3.22
CA LEU A 37 2.16 -10.50 2.40
C LEU A 37 3.22 -11.20 3.25
N SER A 38 4.06 -12.03 2.65
CA SER A 38 5.32 -12.45 3.26
C SER A 38 6.32 -11.29 3.32
N ALA A 39 7.40 -11.43 4.10
CA ALA A 39 8.43 -10.38 4.23
C ALA A 39 9.04 -10.00 2.87
N ASP A 40 9.34 -11.00 2.02
CA ASP A 40 9.96 -10.81 0.72
C ASP A 40 9.04 -10.06 -0.26
N GLU A 41 7.73 -10.27 -0.16
CA GLU A 41 6.73 -9.63 -1.03
C GLU A 41 6.46 -8.15 -0.69
N VAL A 42 6.78 -7.71 0.53
CA VAL A 42 6.50 -6.32 0.96
C VAL A 42 7.27 -5.34 0.08
N ALA A 43 8.55 -5.59 -0.18
CA ALA A 43 9.39 -4.70 -0.99
C ALA A 43 8.80 -4.49 -2.39
N ASP A 44 8.47 -5.60 -3.07
CA ASP A 44 7.87 -5.59 -4.41
C ASP A 44 6.50 -4.90 -4.43
N ALA A 45 5.70 -5.07 -3.38
CA ALA A 45 4.42 -4.40 -3.25
C ALA A 45 4.58 -2.88 -3.12
N ILE A 46 5.55 -2.42 -2.32
CA ILE A 46 5.84 -0.99 -2.18
C ILE A 46 6.34 -0.41 -3.50
N GLU A 47 7.22 -1.10 -4.23
CA GLU A 47 7.69 -0.65 -5.54
C GLU A 47 6.53 -0.45 -6.52
N ARG A 48 5.61 -1.41 -6.60
CA ARG A 48 4.41 -1.32 -7.45
C ARG A 48 3.50 -0.16 -7.06
N ILE A 49 3.33 0.11 -5.78
CA ILE A 49 2.56 1.27 -5.27
C ILE A 49 3.24 2.58 -5.71
N VAL A 50 4.55 2.69 -5.52
CA VAL A 50 5.32 3.88 -5.88
C VAL A 50 5.30 4.10 -7.40
N ALA A 51 5.46 3.05 -8.20
CA ALA A 51 5.32 3.12 -9.66
C ALA A 51 3.91 3.60 -10.07
N GLY A 52 2.87 3.08 -9.42
CA GLY A 52 1.48 3.51 -9.65
C GLY A 52 1.24 4.98 -9.29
N TYR A 53 1.91 5.48 -8.25
CA TYR A 53 1.92 6.90 -7.89
C TYR A 53 2.62 7.74 -8.95
N LEU A 54 3.85 7.39 -9.32
CA LEU A 54 4.64 8.15 -10.30
C LEU A 54 3.94 8.24 -11.66
N ALA A 55 3.21 7.20 -12.06
CA ALA A 55 2.44 7.17 -13.31
C ALA A 55 1.19 8.08 -13.30
N LYS A 56 0.61 8.36 -12.13
CA LYS A 56 -0.69 9.06 -12.00
C LYS A 56 -0.60 10.41 -11.29
N ARG A 57 0.56 10.76 -10.74
CA ARG A 57 0.76 12.02 -10.01
C ARG A 57 0.73 13.21 -10.95
N ARG A 58 0.26 14.34 -10.44
CA ARG A 58 0.41 15.65 -11.08
C ARG A 58 1.80 16.23 -10.78
N PRO A 59 2.31 17.17 -11.59
CA PRO A 59 3.55 17.88 -11.26
C PRO A 59 3.47 18.51 -9.87
N GLY A 60 4.50 18.29 -9.04
CA GLY A 60 4.58 18.82 -7.68
C GLY A 60 3.70 18.11 -6.64
N GLU A 61 2.82 17.21 -7.04
CA GLU A 61 1.94 16.48 -6.13
C GLU A 61 2.75 15.45 -5.32
N THR A 62 2.53 15.42 -4.01
CA THR A 62 3.07 14.44 -3.08
C THR A 62 2.27 13.13 -3.10
N PHE A 63 2.84 12.08 -2.52
CA PHE A 63 2.16 10.78 -2.45
C PHE A 63 0.81 10.84 -1.73
N ILE A 64 0.73 11.52 -0.57
CA ILE A 64 -0.51 11.60 0.21
C ILE A 64 -1.60 12.37 -0.54
N GLU A 65 -1.24 13.44 -1.25
CA GLU A 65 -2.19 14.19 -2.08
C GLU A 65 -2.74 13.35 -3.23
N ALA A 66 -1.86 12.60 -3.91
CA ALA A 66 -2.27 11.67 -4.95
C ALA A 66 -3.20 10.57 -4.42
N VAL A 67 -2.91 9.99 -3.24
CA VAL A 67 -3.76 8.99 -2.59
C VAL A 67 -5.14 9.57 -2.24
N ARG A 68 -5.19 10.80 -1.71
CA ARG A 68 -6.47 11.48 -1.40
C ARG A 68 -7.31 11.75 -2.65
N ARG A 69 -6.67 12.19 -3.74
CA ARG A 69 -7.35 12.53 -5.00
C ARG A 69 -7.82 11.30 -5.77
N LEU A 70 -6.97 10.28 -5.88
CA LEU A 70 -7.24 9.08 -6.67
C LEU A 70 -8.01 8.01 -5.88
N GLY A 71 -7.97 8.09 -4.56
CA GLY A 71 -8.45 7.05 -3.65
C GLY A 71 -7.53 5.84 -3.60
N VAL A 72 -7.60 5.09 -2.50
CA VAL A 72 -6.77 3.90 -2.25
C VAL A 72 -7.02 2.79 -3.29
N ASN A 73 -8.24 2.73 -3.84
CA ASN A 73 -8.60 1.77 -4.89
C ASN A 73 -7.73 1.90 -6.16
N ALA A 74 -7.24 3.10 -6.48
CA ALA A 74 -6.34 3.30 -7.62
C ALA A 74 -4.98 2.59 -7.47
N PHE A 75 -4.63 2.20 -6.24
CA PHE A 75 -3.38 1.54 -5.88
C PHE A 75 -3.58 0.05 -5.55
N LYS A 76 -4.79 -0.38 -5.20
CA LYS A 76 -5.12 -1.81 -4.97
C LYS A 76 -4.75 -2.69 -6.15
N SER A 77 -5.03 -2.28 -7.39
CA SER A 77 -4.66 -3.07 -8.57
C SER A 77 -3.15 -3.17 -8.81
N ALA A 78 -2.35 -2.21 -8.33
CA ALA A 78 -0.89 -2.30 -8.36
C ALA A 78 -0.38 -3.25 -7.27
N PHE A 79 -0.99 -3.18 -6.08
CA PHE A 79 -0.72 -4.06 -4.95
C PHE A 79 -1.08 -5.53 -5.19
N LEU A 80 -2.22 -5.81 -5.83
CA LEU A 80 -2.70 -7.19 -6.01
C LEU A 80 -1.97 -7.96 -7.12
N ARG A 81 -1.47 -7.28 -8.17
CA ARG A 81 -0.89 -7.95 -9.34
C ARG A 81 0.24 -8.94 -8.99
N GLY A 82 1.19 -8.56 -8.15
CA GLY A 82 2.26 -9.46 -7.69
C GLY A 82 1.85 -10.41 -6.55
N ALA A 83 0.74 -10.16 -5.83
CA ALA A 83 0.25 -11.12 -4.83
C ALA A 83 -0.46 -12.32 -5.48
N GLN A 84 -0.97 -12.16 -6.70
CA GLN A 84 -1.53 -13.26 -7.49
C GLN A 84 -0.45 -14.10 -8.19
N ASP A 85 0.67 -13.47 -8.57
CA ASP A 85 1.80 -14.15 -9.22
C ASP A 85 2.59 -15.05 -8.23
N ALA A 86 2.53 -14.78 -6.92
CA ALA A 86 3.18 -15.57 -5.88
C ALA A 86 2.30 -16.73 -5.33
N ALA A 87 1.00 -16.69 -5.57
CA ALA A 87 0.04 -17.70 -5.13
C ALA A 87 -0.26 -18.78 -6.19
N ALA A 88 0.40 -18.72 -7.35
CA ALA A 88 0.30 -19.65 -8.47
C ALA A 88 1.60 -20.46 -8.63
#